data_AF-A0A943RX96-F1
#
_entry.id   AF-A0A943RX96-F1
#
_cell.length_a   1.000
_cell.length_b   1.000
_cell.length_c   1.000
_cell.angle_alpha   90.00
_cell.angle_beta   90.00
_cell.angle_gamma   90.00
#
_symmetry.space_group_name_H-M   'P 1'
#
loop_
_entity.id
_entity.type
_entity.pdbx_description
1 polymer ?
#
loop_
_entity_poly.entity_id
_entity_poly.type
_entity_poly.pdbx_seq_one_letter_code
_entity_poly.pdbx_strand_id
1 'polypeptide(L)'
;MNRKIIVVIFLFIFIFLIRPYVKAEILTYQHKQEFENLTDNIWPINAVEFMRVIDYSSSEATIYCDNSLAVFVCYFHKNNDTWELVTWKCIWARYGNADEWFYPYYPHCREREDANHIFR
;
A
#
# COMPACT_ATOMS: atom_id res chain seq x y z
N MET A 1 5.47 27.88 26.00
CA MET A 1 6.00 27.47 24.69
C MET A 1 5.55 28.48 23.63
N ASN A 2 6.47 29.09 22.87
CA ASN A 2 6.11 30.17 21.94
C ASN A 2 5.27 29.64 20.78
N ARG A 3 4.19 30.35 20.40
CA ARG A 3 3.31 29.96 19.28
C ARG A 3 4.07 29.62 17.99
N LYS A 4 5.16 30.35 17.71
CA LYS A 4 6.05 30.11 16.56
C LYS A 4 6.76 28.76 16.63
N ILE A 5 7.22 28.35 17.82
CA ILE A 5 7.90 27.06 18.05
C ILE A 5 6.90 25.90 17.82
N ILE A 6 5.67 26.06 18.29
CA ILE A 6 4.60 25.08 18.07
C ILE A 6 4.37 24.85 16.58
N VAL A 7 4.24 25.93 15.81
CA VAL A 7 4.06 25.85 14.34
C VAL A 7 5.22 25.14 13.65
N VAL A 8 6.46 25.46 14.04
CA VAL A 8 7.65 24.80 13.46
C VAL A 8 7.66 23.30 13.78
N ILE A 9 7.33 22.90 15.01
CA ILE A 9 7.24 21.48 15.38
C ILE A 9 6.19 20.76 14.55
N PHE A 10 4.98 21.33 14.41
CA PHE A 10 3.93 20.74 13.59
C PHE A 10 4.34 20.62 12.12
N LEU A 11 5.06 21.60 11.57
CA LEU A 11 5.56 21.55 10.20
C LEU A 11 6.55 20.38 10.01
N PHE A 12 7.48 20.19 10.95
CA PHE A 12 8.42 19.07 10.91
C PHE A 12 7.70 17.71 10.99
N ILE A 13 6.71 17.59 11.86
CA ILE A 13 5.89 16.37 11.96
C ILE A 13 5.15 16.13 10.64
N PHE A 14 4.56 17.17 10.05
CA PHE A 14 3.82 17.04 8.80
C PHE A 14 4.71 16.58 7.63
N ILE A 15 5.91 17.15 7.49
CA ILE A 15 6.90 16.71 6.49
C ILE A 15 7.29 15.24 6.71
N PHE A 16 7.48 14.85 7.97
CA PHE A 16 7.80 13.46 8.31
C PHE A 16 6.66 12.50 7.91
N LEU A 17 5.40 12.89 8.11
CA LEU A 17 4.23 12.09 7.75
C LEU A 17 4.02 11.97 6.23
N ILE A 18 4.39 12.97 5.44
CA ILE A 18 4.19 12.92 3.96
C ILE A 18 5.24 12.05 3.26
N ARG A 19 6.45 11.93 3.82
CA ARG A 19 7.57 11.21 3.19
C ARG A 19 7.24 9.82 2.63
N PRO A 20 6.58 8.90 3.37
CA PRO A 20 6.33 7.56 2.85
C PRO A 20 5.32 7.54 1.70
N TYR A 21 4.45 8.56 1.58
CA TYR A 21 3.57 8.71 0.42
C TYR A 21 4.36 9.06 -0.85
N VAL A 22 5.24 10.05 -0.75
CA VAL A 22 6.10 10.48 -1.88
C VAL A 22 7.05 9.35 -2.29
N LYS A 23 7.64 8.65 -1.31
CA LYS A 23 8.52 7.49 -1.57
C LYS A 23 7.78 6.43 -2.39
N ALA A 24 6.58 6.05 -1.96
CA ALA A 24 5.84 5.00 -2.65
C ALA A 24 5.37 5.43 -4.05
N GLU A 25 5.06 6.71 -4.28
CA GLU A 25 4.76 7.21 -5.62
C GLU A 25 5.93 6.97 -6.58
N ILE A 26 7.14 7.38 -6.17
CA ILE A 26 8.36 7.26 -6.96
C ILE A 26 8.68 5.78 -7.22
N LEU A 27 8.67 4.95 -6.17
CA LEU A 27 8.97 3.52 -6.30
C LEU A 27 7.95 2.80 -7.18
N THR A 28 6.66 3.15 -7.05
CA THR A 28 5.63 2.59 -7.90
C THR A 28 5.89 2.98 -9.35
N TYR A 29 6.16 4.25 -9.64
CA TYR A 29 6.47 4.69 -11.00
C TYR A 29 7.65 3.91 -11.61
N GLN A 30 8.67 3.59 -10.81
CA GLN A 30 9.88 2.89 -11.27
C GLN A 30 9.69 1.38 -11.44
N HIS A 31 8.96 0.73 -10.53
CA HIS A 31 9.02 -0.74 -10.38
C HIS A 31 7.67 -1.45 -10.53
N LYS A 32 6.56 -0.73 -10.73
CA LYS A 32 5.21 -1.34 -10.80
C LYS A 32 5.12 -2.50 -11.79
N GLN A 33 5.75 -2.37 -12.96
CA GLN A 33 5.71 -3.37 -14.03
C GLN A 33 6.33 -4.73 -13.63
N GLU A 34 7.26 -4.75 -12.68
CA GLU A 34 7.88 -5.99 -12.18
C GLU A 34 6.86 -6.87 -11.42
N PHE A 35 5.77 -6.27 -10.93
CA PHE A 35 4.86 -6.91 -9.98
C PHE A 35 3.41 -7.05 -10.45
N GLU A 36 2.95 -6.26 -11.43
CA GLU A 36 1.56 -6.31 -11.92
C GLU A 36 1.10 -7.73 -12.26
N ASN A 37 1.92 -8.48 -13.01
CA ASN A 37 1.57 -9.84 -13.42
C ASN A 37 1.73 -10.89 -12.29
N LEU A 38 2.54 -10.60 -11.27
CA LEU A 38 2.80 -11.53 -10.18
C LEU A 38 1.62 -11.54 -9.21
N THR A 39 1.07 -10.37 -8.90
CA THR A 39 -0.02 -10.25 -7.92
C THR A 39 -1.33 -10.88 -8.39
N ASP A 40 -1.61 -10.86 -9.69
CA ASP A 40 -2.86 -11.40 -10.25
C ASP A 40 -3.01 -12.91 -10.08
N ASN A 41 -1.88 -13.63 -9.99
CA ASN A 41 -1.84 -15.08 -9.97
C ASN A 41 -1.66 -15.69 -8.57
N ILE A 42 -1.57 -14.85 -7.53
CA ILE A 42 -1.29 -15.31 -6.17
C ILE A 42 -2.52 -15.16 -5.29
N TRP A 43 -3.09 -16.28 -4.85
CA TRP A 43 -4.14 -16.29 -3.82
C TRP A 43 -3.55 -15.91 -2.45
N PRO A 44 -4.17 -15.01 -1.65
CA PRO A 44 -5.48 -14.35 -1.80
C PRO A 44 -5.45 -12.94 -2.42
N ILE A 45 -4.32 -12.53 -2.99
CA ILE A 45 -4.04 -11.17 -3.50
C ILE A 45 -4.51 -11.02 -4.96
N ASN A 46 -5.22 -12.00 -5.51
CA ASN A 46 -5.68 -11.96 -6.89
C ASN A 46 -6.66 -10.80 -7.15
N ALA A 47 -6.76 -10.40 -8.43
CA ALA A 47 -7.61 -9.30 -8.90
C ALA A 47 -7.28 -7.94 -8.25
N VAL A 48 -6.00 -7.56 -8.24
CA VAL A 48 -5.55 -6.28 -7.68
C VAL A 48 -6.04 -5.12 -8.54
N GLU A 49 -6.82 -4.22 -7.95
CA GLU A 49 -7.30 -2.99 -8.59
C GLU A 49 -6.34 -1.82 -8.34
N PHE A 50 -5.64 -1.85 -7.21
CA PHE A 50 -4.70 -0.81 -6.83
C PHE A 50 -3.43 -1.38 -6.20
N MET A 51 -2.28 -0.89 -6.66
CA MET A 51 -0.96 -1.35 -6.23
C MET A 51 0.00 -0.19 -6.00
N ARG A 52 0.75 -0.25 -4.90
CA ARG A 52 1.85 0.67 -4.58
C ARG A 52 3.07 -0.11 -4.12
N VAL A 53 4.23 0.18 -4.71
CA VAL A 53 5.53 -0.28 -4.19
C VAL A 53 5.94 0.67 -3.08
N ILE A 54 6.01 0.18 -1.85
CA ILE A 54 6.26 1.01 -0.65
C ILE A 54 7.71 0.90 -0.15
N ASP A 55 8.35 -0.23 -0.46
CA ASP A 55 9.78 -0.43 -0.27
C ASP A 55 10.36 -1.30 -1.37
N TYR A 56 11.63 -1.04 -1.72
CA TYR A 56 12.32 -1.73 -2.79
C TYR A 56 13.83 -1.72 -2.57
N SER A 57 14.46 -2.86 -2.79
CA SER A 57 15.91 -3.06 -2.83
C SER A 57 16.27 -4.06 -3.93
N SER A 58 17.55 -4.40 -4.07
CA SER A 58 17.99 -5.39 -5.06
C SER A 58 17.44 -6.80 -4.85
N SER A 59 17.04 -7.14 -3.62
CA SER A 59 16.63 -8.50 -3.24
C SER A 59 15.30 -8.57 -2.51
N GLU A 60 14.72 -7.44 -2.10
CA GLU A 60 13.48 -7.41 -1.32
C GLU A 60 12.58 -6.28 -1.81
N ALA A 61 11.28 -6.52 -1.83
CA ALA A 61 10.28 -5.50 -2.12
C ALA A 61 9.06 -5.67 -1.22
N THR A 62 8.46 -4.54 -0.84
CA THR A 62 7.19 -4.53 -0.11
C THR A 62 6.15 -3.79 -0.93
N ILE A 63 4.98 -4.42 -1.10
CA ILE A 63 3.93 -3.94 -1.98
C ILE A 63 2.63 -3.85 -1.20
N TYR A 64 1.96 -2.71 -1.31
CA TYR A 64 0.60 -2.50 -0.86
C TYR A 64 -0.35 -2.83 -2.02
N CYS A 65 -1.26 -3.77 -1.81
CA CYS A 65 -2.23 -4.23 -2.80
C CYS A 65 -3.65 -4.08 -2.26
N ASP A 66 -4.59 -3.75 -3.12
CA ASP A 66 -6.03 -3.70 -2.82
C ASP A 66 -6.80 -4.38 -3.96
N ASN A 67 -7.68 -5.32 -3.60
CA ASN A 67 -8.52 -6.06 -4.53
C ASN A 67 -10.03 -5.86 -4.32
N SER A 68 -10.44 -4.68 -3.83
CA SER A 68 -11.82 -4.26 -3.47
C SER A 68 -12.41 -4.92 -2.22
N LEU A 69 -11.99 -6.15 -1.91
CA LEU A 69 -12.45 -6.91 -0.75
C LEU A 69 -11.50 -6.80 0.43
N ALA A 70 -10.20 -6.68 0.17
CA ALA A 70 -9.19 -6.56 1.20
C ALA A 70 -7.97 -5.79 0.71
N VAL A 71 -7.22 -5.28 1.67
CA VAL A 71 -5.94 -4.63 1.48
C VAL A 71 -4.86 -5.46 2.12
N PHE A 72 -3.80 -5.72 1.36
CA PHE A 72 -2.67 -6.52 1.76
C PHE A 72 -1.36 -5.73 1.70
N VAL A 73 -0.45 -6.11 2.59
CA VAL A 73 0.97 -5.77 2.49
C VAL A 73 1.74 -7.05 2.19
N CYS A 74 2.33 -7.09 1.01
CA CYS A 74 2.96 -8.27 0.41
C CYS A 74 4.47 -8.09 0.44
N TYR A 75 5.19 -9.09 0.93
CA TYR A 75 6.64 -9.09 1.06
C TYR A 75 7.24 -10.06 0.05
N PHE A 76 8.06 -9.54 -0.84
CA PHE A 76 8.69 -10.29 -1.91
C PHE A 76 10.20 -10.37 -1.69
N HIS A 77 10.77 -11.50 -2.11
CA HIS A 77 12.21 -11.70 -2.18
C HIS A 77 12.61 -12.05 -3.62
N LYS A 78 13.77 -11.57 -4.06
CA LYS A 78 14.28 -11.84 -5.40
C LYS A 78 15.21 -13.05 -5.38
N ASN A 79 14.82 -14.11 -6.06
CA ASN A 79 15.59 -15.33 -6.22
C ASN A 79 15.89 -15.55 -7.71
N ASN A 80 17.17 -15.62 -8.09
CA ASN A 80 17.61 -15.80 -9.48
C ASN A 80 16.90 -14.88 -10.49
N ASP A 81 16.87 -13.57 -10.19
CA ASP A 81 16.20 -12.52 -10.97
C ASP A 81 14.66 -12.58 -11.02
N THR A 82 14.03 -13.53 -10.32
CA THR A 82 12.58 -13.64 -10.22
C THR A 82 12.08 -13.23 -8.83
N TRP A 83 10.98 -12.48 -8.78
CA TRP A 83 10.36 -12.07 -7.53
C TRP A 83 9.40 -13.16 -7.04
N GLU A 84 9.58 -13.59 -5.80
CA GLU A 84 8.76 -14.61 -5.13
C GLU A 84 8.09 -14.00 -3.91
N LEU A 85 6.78 -14.25 -3.74
CA LEU A 85 6.06 -13.82 -2.54
C LEU A 85 6.49 -14.68 -1.35
N VAL A 86 7.08 -14.05 -0.34
CA VAL A 86 7.51 -14.72 0.90
C VAL A 86 6.34 -14.82 1.88
N THR A 87 5.64 -13.71 2.08
CA THR A 87 4.49 -13.63 2.99
C THR A 87 3.64 -12.40 2.68
N TRP A 88 2.46 -12.35 3.27
CA TRP A 88 1.55 -11.22 3.17
C TRP A 88 0.84 -11.01 4.51
N LYS A 89 0.33 -9.80 4.72
CA LYS A 89 -0.52 -9.43 5.85
C LYS A 89 -1.76 -8.69 5.38
N CYS A 90 -2.92 -9.06 5.90
CA CYS A 90 -4.17 -8.34 5.68
C CYS A 90 -4.21 -7.13 6.63
N ILE A 91 -4.24 -5.92 6.09
CA ILE A 91 -4.30 -4.70 6.91
C ILE A 91 -5.69 -4.08 6.93
N TRP A 92 -6.56 -4.49 6.00
CA TRP A 92 -7.98 -4.17 6.01
C TRP A 92 -8.75 -5.23 5.23
N ALA A 93 -9.96 -5.56 5.67
CA ALA A 93 -10.86 -6.42 4.91
C ALA A 93 -12.32 -5.95 5.06
N ARG A 94 -13.09 -6.11 3.99
CA ARG A 94 -14.54 -5.89 3.98
C ARG A 94 -15.27 -6.89 4.87
N TYR A 95 -14.76 -8.12 4.94
CA TYR A 95 -15.28 -9.20 5.77
C TYR A 95 -14.12 -9.88 6.51
N GLY A 96 -14.32 -10.21 7.80
CA GLY A 96 -13.29 -10.81 8.65
C GLY A 96 -12.51 -9.77 9.47
N ASN A 97 -11.31 -10.16 9.91
CA ASN A 97 -10.44 -9.32 10.74
C ASN A 97 -9.17 -8.95 9.97
N ALA A 98 -8.67 -7.73 10.20
CA ALA A 98 -7.33 -7.32 9.81
C ALA A 98 -6.30 -7.88 10.81
N ASP A 99 -5.10 -8.16 10.33
CA ASP A 99 -4.01 -8.73 11.12
C ASP A 99 -3.37 -7.67 12.02
N GLU A 100 -3.17 -6.44 11.52
CA GLU A 100 -2.46 -5.40 12.25
C GLU A 100 -2.75 -3.97 11.74
N TRP A 101 -2.38 -2.99 12.57
CA TRP A 101 -2.36 -1.58 12.16
C TRP A 101 -1.20 -1.30 11.20
N PHE A 102 -1.45 -0.46 10.20
CA PHE A 102 -0.48 -0.13 9.16
C PHE A 102 -0.46 1.38 8.85
N TYR A 103 0.73 1.91 8.60
CA TYR A 103 0.94 3.27 8.14
C TYR A 103 2.14 3.35 7.17
N PRO A 104 2.05 4.12 6.08
CA PRO A 104 0.90 4.93 5.65
C PRO A 104 -0.22 4.09 4.99
N TYR A 105 -1.46 4.55 5.12
CA TYR A 105 -2.57 4.02 4.34
C TYR A 105 -2.66 4.78 3.02
N TYR A 106 -2.69 4.06 1.90
CA TYR A 106 -2.77 4.67 0.57
C TYR A 106 -4.23 4.76 0.14
N PRO A 107 -4.75 5.96 -0.16
CA PRO A 107 -6.13 6.10 -0.62
C PRO A 107 -6.29 5.39 -1.97
N HIS A 108 -7.07 4.32 -1.97
CA HIS A 108 -7.51 3.63 -3.17
C HIS A 108 -8.69 4.42 -3.77
N CYS A 109 -8.63 4.73 -5.06
CA CYS A 109 -9.70 5.45 -5.73
C CYS A 109 -10.85 4.48 -6.00
N ARG A 110 -11.85 4.44 -5.11
CA ARG A 110 -13.10 3.70 -5.34
C ARG A 110 -13.99 4.53 -6.29
N GLU A 111 -13.66 4.55 -7.58
CA GLU A 111 -14.58 5.11 -8.58
C GLU A 111 -15.72 4.12 -8.86
N ARG A 112 -16.93 4.52 -8.45
CA ARG A 112 -18.25 3.98 -8.85
C ARG A 112 -18.59 2.55 -8.40
N GLU A 113 -19.29 2.43 -7.26
CA GLU A 113 -20.43 1.49 -7.15
C GLU A 113 -21.32 1.78 -5.91
N ASP A 114 -20.79 2.45 -4.88
CA ASP A 114 -21.52 2.58 -3.60
C ASP A 114 -22.54 3.75 -3.54
N ALA A 115 -22.63 4.60 -4.58
CA ALA A 115 -23.55 5.75 -4.56
C ALA A 115 -25.03 5.36 -4.71
N ASN A 116 -25.35 4.10 -5.02
CA ASN A 116 -26.72 3.66 -5.29
C ASN A 116 -27.36 2.79 -4.19
N HIS A 117 -26.65 2.50 -3.09
CA HIS A 117 -27.18 1.61 -2.04
C HIS A 117 -27.44 2.29 -0.68
N ILE A 118 -27.26 3.61 -0.57
CA ILE A 118 -27.50 4.35 0.69
C ILE A 118 -28.88 5.04 0.72
N PHE A 119 -29.64 5.01 -0.38
CA PHE A 119 -31.06 5.42 -0.38
C PHE A 119 -31.95 4.32 -0.95
N ARG A 120 -32.16 3.26 -0.17
CA ARG A 120 -33.40 2.47 -0.22
C ARG A 120 -33.68 1.79 1.10
#